data_AF-A0A1M3BUF8-F1
#
_entry.id   AF-A0A1M3BUF8-F1
#
_cell.length_a   1.000
_cell.length_b   1.000
_cell.length_c   1.000
_cell.angle_alpha   90.00
_cell.angle_beta   90.00
_cell.angle_gamma   90.00
#
_symmetry.space_group_name_H-M   'P 1'
#
loop_
_entity.id
_entity.type
_entity.pdbx_description
1 polymer ?
#
loop_
_entity_poly.entity_id
_entity_poly.type
_entity_poly.pdbx_seq_one_letter_code
_entity_poly.pdbx_strand_id
1 'polypeptide(L)'
;MNTTEFQELVWEKARELYRDMPWRGDTRPYYVLVSEIMLQQTQVDRVIPKFEAFIAAFPDTASLASAPLSEVLQLWSGLGYNRRAKFLHEAAKKIESDFDGVFPETLKELVSLPGVGVNTAGALQAYSFNQPVVFIETNVRTVYFHHYFHDDTSVTDAQLREIVEETVDKEHPREWYWGIMDYGSYLKRQGVGRNDKSHHYRKQAALKGSVREVRGAILKVLAKSPLSQDALRVETFDDERFELAISGLLRDGLVVEKDQAIHLAD
;
A
#
# COMPACT_ATOMS: atom_id res chain seq x y z
N MET A 1 6.42 27.04 16.56
CA MET A 1 6.58 27.30 15.11
C MET A 1 5.23 27.71 14.57
N ASN A 2 5.14 28.83 13.87
CA ASN A 2 3.90 29.26 13.21
C ASN A 2 3.69 28.50 11.88
N THR A 3 2.51 28.65 11.26
CA THR A 3 2.15 27.95 10.01
C THR A 3 3.13 28.21 8.86
N THR A 4 3.53 29.47 8.66
CA THR A 4 4.44 29.85 7.58
C THR A 4 5.82 29.25 7.77
N GLU A 5 6.39 29.34 8.98
CA GLU A 5 7.67 28.73 9.32
C GLU A 5 7.66 27.21 9.09
N PHE A 6 6.56 26.54 9.44
CA PHE A 6 6.41 25.11 9.20
C PHE A 6 6.32 24.76 7.72
N GLN A 7 5.56 25.54 6.95
CA GLN A 7 5.47 25.35 5.50
C GLN A 7 6.82 25.53 4.80
N GLU A 8 7.56 26.58 5.16
CA GLU A 8 8.91 26.82 4.66
C GLU A 8 9.85 25.65 4.97
N LEU A 9 9.82 25.15 6.21
CA LEU A 9 10.61 23.99 6.63
C LEU A 9 10.25 22.73 5.82
N VAL A 10 8.95 22.44 5.66
CA VAL A 10 8.50 21.27 4.90
C VAL A 10 8.98 21.36 3.45
N TRP A 11 8.88 22.53 2.82
CA TRP A 11 9.36 22.75 1.47
C TRP A 11 10.88 22.65 1.34
N GLU A 12 11.64 23.13 2.32
CA GLU A 12 13.08 22.90 2.39
C GLU A 12 13.40 21.41 2.43
N LYS A 13 12.76 20.66 3.35
CA LYS A 13 12.96 19.23 3.50
C LYS A 13 12.48 18.44 2.29
N ALA A 14 11.41 18.88 1.62
CA ALA A 14 10.93 18.26 0.38
C ALA A 14 11.99 18.30 -0.72
N ARG A 15 12.69 19.44 -0.87
CA ARG A 15 13.78 19.58 -1.85
C ARG A 15 15.01 18.76 -1.47
N GLU A 16 15.39 18.78 -0.19
CA GLU A 16 16.57 18.05 0.31
C GLU A 16 16.40 16.53 0.23
N LEU A 17 15.21 16.03 0.56
CA LEU A 17 14.93 14.61 0.77
C LEU A 17 14.17 13.96 -0.39
N TYR A 18 13.97 14.67 -1.50
CA TYR A 18 13.18 14.20 -2.63
C TYR A 18 13.66 12.83 -3.11
N ARG A 19 12.73 11.88 -3.14
CA ARG A 19 12.96 10.55 -3.72
C ARG A 19 12.30 10.47 -5.08
N ASP A 20 13.11 10.19 -6.09
CA ASP A 20 12.64 9.85 -7.42
C ASP A 20 12.03 8.45 -7.39
N MET A 21 10.72 8.37 -7.57
CA MET A 21 9.94 7.12 -7.56
C MET A 21 9.09 7.10 -8.83
N PRO A 22 8.98 5.95 -9.52
CA PRO A 22 8.38 5.90 -10.86
C PRO A 22 6.92 6.39 -10.88
N TRP A 23 6.15 6.12 -9.82
CA TRP A 23 4.76 6.60 -9.66
C TRP A 23 4.63 8.10 -9.33
N ARG A 24 5.73 8.83 -9.09
CA ARG A 24 5.73 10.30 -9.02
C ARG A 24 5.95 10.94 -10.38
N GLY A 25 6.58 10.24 -11.31
CA GLY A 25 6.75 10.70 -12.71
C GLY A 25 5.47 10.59 -13.54
N ASP A 26 4.55 9.72 -13.13
CA ASP A 26 3.24 9.54 -13.77
C ASP A 26 2.14 9.45 -12.71
N THR A 27 1.36 10.51 -12.59
CA THR A 27 0.32 10.65 -11.57
C THR A 27 -1.06 10.19 -12.04
N ARG A 28 -1.14 9.32 -13.06
CA ARG A 28 -2.41 8.70 -13.43
C ARG A 28 -3.00 7.96 -12.23
N PRO A 29 -4.32 8.05 -11.98
CA PRO A 29 -4.96 7.41 -10.82
C PRO A 29 -4.67 5.91 -10.70
N TYR A 30 -4.59 5.19 -11.82
CA TYR A 30 -4.20 3.78 -11.84
C TYR A 30 -2.79 3.56 -11.27
N TYR A 31 -1.79 4.35 -11.68
CA TYR A 31 -0.40 4.19 -11.24
C TYR A 31 -0.26 4.52 -9.76
N VAL A 32 -0.92 5.59 -9.32
CA VAL A 32 -1.00 5.95 -7.90
C VAL A 32 -1.66 4.83 -7.10
N LEU A 33 -2.80 4.27 -7.54
CA LEU A 33 -3.48 3.17 -6.85
C LEU A 33 -2.58 1.94 -6.70
N VAL A 34 -1.91 1.52 -7.79
CA VAL A 34 -0.98 0.38 -7.77
C VAL A 34 0.14 0.65 -6.77
N SER A 35 0.79 1.82 -6.82
CA SER A 35 1.88 2.15 -5.90
C SER A 35 1.42 2.21 -4.44
N GLU A 36 0.28 2.83 -4.16
CA GLU A 36 -0.24 3.01 -2.80
C GLU A 36 -0.59 1.65 -2.19
N ILE A 37 -1.26 0.76 -2.94
CA ILE A 37 -1.54 -0.59 -2.46
C ILE A 37 -0.24 -1.39 -2.27
N MET A 38 0.75 -1.28 -3.17
CA MET A 38 2.04 -1.96 -3.00
C MET A 38 2.82 -1.44 -1.78
N LEU A 39 2.78 -0.14 -1.48
CA LEU A 39 3.47 0.49 -0.36
C LEU A 39 2.85 0.17 1.01
N GLN A 40 1.63 -0.36 1.05
CA GLN A 40 1.02 -0.85 2.31
C GLN A 40 1.85 -1.99 2.91
N GLN A 41 2.66 -1.70 3.93
CA GLN A 41 3.49 -2.70 4.64
C GLN A 41 4.62 -3.31 3.79
N THR A 42 5.05 -2.64 2.71
CA THR A 42 6.23 -2.99 1.91
C THR A 42 7.09 -1.73 1.67
N GLN A 43 8.41 -1.87 1.78
CA GLN A 43 9.37 -0.76 1.63
C GLN A 43 9.53 -0.36 0.15
N VAL A 44 9.76 0.94 -0.09
CA VAL A 44 9.93 1.56 -1.43
C VAL A 44 10.90 0.76 -2.32
N ASP A 45 12.10 0.47 -1.83
CA ASP A 45 13.15 -0.21 -2.63
C ASP A 45 12.73 -1.60 -3.13
N ARG A 46 11.80 -2.26 -2.43
CA ARG A 46 11.20 -3.53 -2.87
C ARG A 46 10.02 -3.35 -3.81
N VAL A 47 9.33 -2.21 -3.71
CA VAL A 47 8.17 -1.88 -4.54
C VAL A 47 8.62 -1.44 -5.93
N ILE A 48 9.67 -0.62 -6.07
CA ILE A 48 10.12 -0.07 -7.37
C ILE A 48 10.21 -1.13 -8.49
N PRO A 49 11.03 -2.19 -8.39
CA PRO A 49 11.16 -3.17 -9.47
C PRO A 49 9.87 -3.98 -9.70
N LYS A 50 9.00 -4.08 -8.68
CA LYS A 50 7.72 -4.76 -8.79
C LYS A 50 6.67 -3.91 -9.46
N PHE A 51 6.65 -2.62 -9.16
CA PHE A 51 5.80 -1.63 -9.80
C PHE A 51 6.11 -1.57 -11.30
N GLU A 52 7.38 -1.42 -11.67
CA GLU A 52 7.81 -1.35 -13.07
C GLU A 52 7.38 -2.60 -13.88
N ALA A 53 7.64 -3.80 -13.34
CA ALA A 53 7.23 -5.05 -13.98
C ALA A 53 5.69 -5.19 -14.06
N PHE A 54 4.98 -4.76 -13.03
CA PHE A 54 3.51 -4.86 -12.97
C PHE A 54 2.86 -3.92 -13.98
N ILE A 55 3.33 -2.68 -14.06
CA ILE A 55 2.84 -1.67 -15.01
C ILE A 55 3.20 -2.02 -16.45
N ALA A 56 4.35 -2.66 -16.69
CA ALA A 56 4.71 -3.15 -18.01
C ALA A 56 3.76 -4.27 -18.50
N ALA A 57 3.29 -5.13 -17.60
CA ALA A 57 2.33 -6.19 -17.91
C ALA A 57 0.88 -5.68 -17.99
N PHE A 58 0.51 -4.78 -17.08
CA PHE A 58 -0.82 -4.21 -16.95
C PHE A 58 -0.72 -2.68 -16.97
N PRO A 59 -0.72 -2.03 -18.15
CA PRO A 59 -0.52 -0.59 -18.25
C PRO A 59 -1.73 0.26 -17.82
N ASP A 60 -2.90 -0.35 -17.62
CA ASP A 60 -4.16 0.31 -17.28
C ASP A 60 -5.11 -0.60 -16.46
N THR A 61 -6.26 -0.07 -16.05
CA THR A 61 -7.28 -0.81 -15.30
C THR A 61 -7.90 -1.92 -16.14
N ALA A 62 -8.12 -1.71 -17.44
CA ALA A 62 -8.74 -2.68 -18.33
C ALA A 62 -7.88 -3.94 -18.49
N SER A 63 -6.59 -3.78 -18.77
CA SER A 63 -5.61 -4.87 -18.87
C SER A 63 -5.55 -5.66 -17.55
N LEU A 64 -5.46 -4.99 -16.41
CA LEU A 64 -5.47 -5.65 -15.10
C LEU A 64 -6.79 -6.37 -14.81
N ALA A 65 -7.94 -5.77 -15.12
CA ALA A 65 -9.25 -6.35 -14.86
C ALA A 65 -9.53 -7.61 -15.71
N SER A 66 -8.95 -7.65 -16.92
CA SER A 66 -9.08 -8.79 -17.84
C SER A 66 -8.14 -9.96 -17.53
N ALA A 67 -7.09 -9.71 -16.73
CA ALA A 67 -6.08 -10.72 -16.44
C ALA A 67 -6.61 -11.82 -15.49
N PRO A 68 -6.13 -13.07 -15.62
CA PRO A 68 -6.35 -14.10 -14.60
C PRO A 68 -5.73 -13.66 -13.26
N LEU A 69 -6.41 -13.95 -12.15
CA LEU A 69 -5.84 -13.63 -10.82
C LEU A 69 -4.50 -14.35 -10.59
N SER A 70 -4.30 -15.52 -11.18
CA SER A 70 -3.05 -16.26 -11.13
C SER A 70 -1.85 -15.45 -11.66
N GLU A 71 -1.98 -14.78 -12.81
CA GLU A 71 -0.94 -13.90 -13.37
C GLU A 71 -0.64 -12.70 -12.46
N VAL A 72 -1.70 -12.08 -11.90
CA VAL A 72 -1.55 -10.99 -10.93
C VAL A 72 -0.76 -11.44 -9.71
N LEU A 73 -1.06 -12.64 -9.17
CA LEU A 73 -0.36 -13.20 -8.02
C LEU A 73 1.10 -13.54 -8.32
N GLN A 74 1.40 -13.99 -9.54
CA GLN A 74 2.78 -14.26 -9.98
C GLN A 74 3.62 -12.98 -9.97
N LEU A 75 3.13 -11.89 -10.56
CA LEU A 75 3.84 -10.61 -10.57
C LEU A 75 3.97 -10.01 -9.16
N TRP A 76 2.95 -10.18 -8.32
CA TRP A 76 2.95 -9.73 -6.92
C TRP A 76 3.92 -10.51 -6.01
N SER A 77 4.33 -11.72 -6.42
CA SER A 77 5.16 -12.61 -5.60
C SER A 77 6.41 -11.93 -5.05
N GLY A 78 6.62 -12.02 -3.73
CA GLY A 78 7.72 -11.37 -3.02
C GLY A 78 7.37 -10.06 -2.30
N LEU A 79 6.24 -9.42 -2.60
CA LEU A 79 5.76 -8.24 -1.86
C LEU A 79 5.12 -8.59 -0.50
N GLY A 80 4.69 -9.85 -0.33
CA GLY A 80 3.95 -10.30 0.84
C GLY A 80 2.53 -9.71 0.90
N TYR A 81 1.74 -10.15 1.90
CA TYR A 81 0.33 -9.73 2.06
C TYR A 81 -0.47 -9.88 0.77
N ASN A 82 -0.45 -11.09 0.22
CA ASN A 82 -0.93 -11.42 -1.12
C ASN A 82 -2.40 -11.07 -1.38
N ARG A 83 -3.22 -10.92 -0.32
CA ARG A 83 -4.60 -10.45 -0.43
C ARG A 83 -4.72 -9.05 -1.04
N ARG A 84 -3.70 -8.20 -0.88
CA ARG A 84 -3.63 -6.88 -1.54
C ARG A 84 -3.64 -6.99 -3.06
N ALA A 85 -3.00 -8.02 -3.63
CA ALA A 85 -3.00 -8.27 -5.07
C ALA A 85 -4.42 -8.54 -5.57
N LYS A 86 -5.16 -9.40 -4.85
CA LYS A 86 -6.55 -9.71 -5.14
C LYS A 86 -7.45 -8.47 -5.02
N PHE A 87 -7.28 -7.67 -3.97
CA PHE A 87 -8.04 -6.42 -3.82
C PHE A 87 -7.75 -5.42 -4.93
N LEU A 88 -6.49 -5.25 -5.34
CA LEU A 88 -6.14 -4.39 -6.47
C LEU A 88 -6.80 -4.89 -7.77
N HIS A 89 -6.79 -6.21 -8.00
CA HIS A 89 -7.45 -6.82 -9.15
C HIS A 89 -8.98 -6.63 -9.12
N GLU A 90 -9.62 -6.86 -7.98
CA GLU A 90 -11.06 -6.63 -7.78
C GLU A 90 -11.43 -5.15 -7.91
N ALA A 91 -10.55 -4.23 -7.48
CA ALA A 91 -10.72 -2.79 -7.67
C ALA A 91 -10.67 -2.39 -9.15
N ALA A 92 -9.71 -2.93 -9.92
CA ALA A 92 -9.66 -2.73 -11.36
C ALA A 92 -10.93 -3.25 -12.05
N LYS A 93 -11.37 -4.47 -11.70
CA LYS A 93 -12.64 -5.03 -12.21
C LYS A 93 -13.83 -4.14 -11.89
N LYS A 94 -13.91 -3.61 -10.67
CA LYS A 94 -14.98 -2.69 -10.25
C LYS A 94 -14.93 -1.36 -11.01
N ILE A 95 -13.75 -0.82 -11.30
CA ILE A 95 -13.60 0.41 -12.11
C ILE A 95 -14.15 0.18 -13.52
N GLU A 96 -13.79 -0.94 -14.15
CA GLU A 96 -14.30 -1.27 -15.49
C GLU A 96 -15.82 -1.54 -15.49
N SER A 97 -16.35 -2.23 -14.47
CA SER A 97 -17.77 -2.63 -14.45
C SER A 97 -18.73 -1.56 -13.96
N ASP A 98 -18.38 -0.86 -12.88
CA ASP A 98 -19.31 0.02 -12.15
C ASP A 98 -19.08 1.51 -12.50
N PHE A 99 -17.93 1.83 -13.09
CA PHE A 99 -17.54 3.19 -13.46
C PHE A 99 -17.17 3.32 -14.94
N ASP A 100 -17.52 2.33 -15.78
CA ASP A 100 -17.28 2.33 -17.24
C ASP A 100 -15.81 2.61 -17.63
N GLY A 101 -14.87 2.11 -16.84
CA GLY A 101 -13.43 2.32 -17.03
C GLY A 101 -12.93 3.72 -16.64
N VAL A 102 -13.81 4.58 -16.12
CA VAL A 102 -13.47 5.92 -15.62
C VAL A 102 -13.11 5.83 -14.14
N PHE A 103 -11.97 6.39 -13.76
CA PHE A 103 -11.54 6.37 -12.36
C PHE A 103 -12.42 7.28 -11.50
N PRO A 104 -13.00 6.80 -10.38
CA PRO A 104 -13.79 7.66 -9.51
C PRO A 104 -12.92 8.70 -8.80
N GLU A 105 -13.46 9.91 -8.60
CA GLU A 105 -12.71 11.03 -8.01
C GLU A 105 -13.21 11.42 -6.61
N THR A 106 -14.44 11.03 -6.25
CA THR A 106 -14.99 11.37 -4.94
C THR A 106 -14.50 10.40 -3.86
N LEU A 107 -14.33 10.92 -2.64
CA LEU A 107 -13.91 10.10 -1.49
C LEU A 107 -14.82 8.88 -1.29
N LYS A 108 -16.14 9.06 -1.44
CA LYS A 108 -17.12 8.00 -1.25
C LYS A 108 -16.95 6.87 -2.27
N GLU A 109 -16.76 7.21 -3.54
CA GLU A 109 -16.59 6.23 -4.61
C GLU A 109 -15.24 5.55 -4.52
N LEU A 110 -14.17 6.30 -4.24
CA LEU A 110 -12.82 5.76 -4.03
C LEU A 110 -12.79 4.74 -2.88
N VAL A 111 -13.42 5.05 -1.74
CA VAL A 111 -13.52 4.12 -0.59
C VAL A 111 -14.38 2.88 -0.91
N SER A 112 -15.21 2.92 -1.95
CA SER A 112 -15.96 1.74 -2.39
C SER A 112 -15.10 0.70 -3.12
N LEU A 113 -13.87 1.07 -3.52
CA LEU A 113 -12.94 0.16 -4.19
C LEU A 113 -12.31 -0.82 -3.19
N PRO A 114 -12.26 -2.13 -3.49
CA PRO A 114 -11.57 -3.12 -2.67
C PRO A 114 -10.13 -2.71 -2.33
N GLY A 115 -9.77 -2.79 -1.05
CA GLY A 115 -8.42 -2.44 -0.56
C GLY A 115 -8.14 -0.94 -0.44
N VAL A 116 -9.10 -0.08 -0.76
CA VAL A 116 -8.98 1.38 -0.64
C VAL A 116 -9.69 1.88 0.62
N GLY A 117 -8.91 2.29 1.62
CA GLY A 117 -9.41 2.97 2.82
C GLY A 117 -9.37 4.50 2.67
N VAL A 118 -9.88 5.22 3.68
CA VAL A 118 -9.94 6.70 3.69
C VAL A 118 -8.59 7.38 3.42
N ASN A 119 -7.49 6.83 3.93
CA ASN A 119 -6.16 7.38 3.69
C ASN A 119 -5.67 7.15 2.26
N THR A 120 -5.95 5.98 1.67
CA THR A 120 -5.58 5.66 0.28
C THR A 120 -6.46 6.44 -0.70
N ALA A 121 -7.74 6.64 -0.41
CA ALA A 121 -8.61 7.52 -1.18
C ALA A 121 -8.14 8.98 -1.12
N GLY A 122 -7.77 9.48 0.07
CA GLY A 122 -7.20 10.81 0.22
C GLY A 122 -5.86 10.97 -0.51
N ALA A 123 -4.99 9.96 -0.47
CA ALA A 123 -3.76 9.92 -1.25
C ALA A 123 -4.04 9.96 -2.77
N LEU A 124 -5.04 9.22 -3.27
CA LEU A 124 -5.46 9.29 -4.68
C LEU A 124 -5.94 10.69 -5.07
N GLN A 125 -6.74 11.32 -4.22
CA GLN A 125 -7.22 12.70 -4.41
C GLN A 125 -6.09 13.72 -4.42
N ALA A 126 -5.14 13.63 -3.48
CA ALA A 126 -3.99 14.53 -3.44
C ALA A 126 -3.01 14.27 -4.59
N TYR A 127 -2.61 13.02 -4.84
CA TYR A 127 -1.56 12.70 -5.79
C TYR A 127 -2.05 12.69 -7.24
N SER A 128 -3.24 12.18 -7.52
CA SER A 128 -3.71 12.07 -8.91
C SER A 128 -4.47 13.32 -9.33
N PHE A 129 -5.42 13.76 -8.49
CA PHE A 129 -6.35 14.85 -8.80
C PHE A 129 -5.92 16.22 -8.26
N ASN A 130 -4.72 16.29 -7.65
CA ASN A 130 -4.14 17.50 -7.05
C ASN A 130 -5.09 18.26 -6.12
N GLN A 131 -5.90 17.53 -5.36
CA GLN A 131 -6.87 18.11 -4.43
C GLN A 131 -6.24 18.33 -3.06
N PRO A 132 -6.51 19.45 -2.38
CA PRO A 132 -5.98 19.76 -1.05
C PRO A 132 -6.75 19.04 0.06
N VAL A 133 -6.91 17.72 -0.08
CA VAL A 133 -7.63 16.89 0.89
C VAL A 133 -6.73 16.49 2.05
N VAL A 134 -7.31 16.46 3.25
CA VAL A 134 -6.59 16.06 4.45
C VAL A 134 -6.67 14.54 4.66
N PHE A 135 -5.55 13.86 4.41
CA PHE A 135 -5.33 12.47 4.80
C PHE A 135 -4.12 12.35 5.75
N ILE A 136 -4.20 11.39 6.67
CA ILE A 136 -3.25 11.27 7.78
C ILE A 136 -2.79 9.83 7.87
N GLU A 137 -1.67 9.54 7.21
CA GLU A 137 -0.95 8.28 7.41
C GLU A 137 0.22 8.45 8.40
N THR A 138 1.00 7.39 8.59
CA THR A 138 2.04 7.30 9.60
C THR A 138 3.22 8.27 9.44
N ASN A 139 3.68 8.61 8.24
CA ASN A 139 4.72 9.61 8.00
C ASN A 139 4.19 11.02 8.25
N VAL A 140 2.98 11.33 7.74
CA VAL A 140 2.26 12.57 8.08
C VAL A 140 2.22 12.72 9.61
N ARG A 141 1.67 11.72 10.30
CA ARG A 141 1.61 11.68 11.77
C ARG A 141 2.99 11.90 12.42
N THR A 142 4.05 11.29 11.89
CA THR A 142 5.40 11.45 12.44
C THR A 142 5.89 12.91 12.38
N VAL A 143 5.66 13.60 11.26
CA VAL A 143 6.07 15.00 11.08
C VAL A 143 5.33 15.90 12.07
N TYR A 144 4.01 15.80 12.14
CA TYR A 144 3.20 16.66 13.02
C TYR A 144 3.43 16.37 14.50
N PHE A 145 3.59 15.10 14.89
CA PHE A 145 3.96 14.77 16.27
C PHE A 145 5.34 15.30 16.65
N HIS A 146 6.28 15.36 15.71
CA HIS A 146 7.60 15.90 15.98
C HIS A 146 7.57 17.41 16.24
N HIS A 147 6.76 18.16 15.48
CA HIS A 147 6.78 19.63 15.49
C HIS A 147 5.71 20.31 16.35
N TYR A 148 4.50 19.74 16.40
CA TYR A 148 3.36 20.35 17.07
C TYR A 148 2.99 19.68 18.38
N PHE A 149 3.33 18.39 18.53
CA PHE A 149 2.91 17.58 19.68
C PHE A 149 4.07 16.83 20.35
N HIS A 150 5.27 17.43 20.37
CA HIS A 150 6.48 16.79 20.88
C HIS A 150 6.32 16.29 22.32
N ASP A 151 5.70 17.12 23.16
CA ASP A 151 5.52 16.90 24.60
C ASP A 151 4.18 16.23 24.95
N ASP A 152 3.25 16.16 24.00
CA ASP A 152 1.92 15.60 24.24
C ASP A 152 1.92 14.07 24.20
N THR A 153 1.31 13.48 25.20
CA THR A 153 1.17 12.01 25.32
C THR A 153 -0.18 11.49 24.90
N SER A 154 -1.17 12.38 24.69
CA SER A 154 -2.50 12.05 24.19
C SER A 154 -2.98 13.09 23.18
N VAL A 155 -2.75 12.83 21.89
CA VAL A 155 -3.26 13.65 20.79
C VAL A 155 -4.39 12.90 20.10
N THR A 156 -5.55 13.53 19.99
CA THR A 156 -6.69 12.97 19.26
C THR A 156 -6.50 13.12 17.74
N ASP A 157 -7.12 12.24 16.96
CA ASP A 157 -7.09 12.38 15.49
C ASP A 157 -7.78 13.67 15.01
N ALA A 158 -8.69 14.25 15.80
CA ALA A 158 -9.33 15.54 15.50
C ALA A 158 -8.33 16.71 15.62
N GLN A 159 -7.58 16.79 16.72
CA GLN A 159 -6.54 17.81 16.91
C GLN A 159 -5.45 17.71 15.84
N LEU A 160 -5.04 16.49 15.50
CA LEU A 160 -4.07 16.29 14.43
C LEU A 160 -4.63 16.76 13.07
N ARG A 161 -5.90 16.46 12.78
CA ARG A 161 -6.55 16.88 11.54
C ARG A 161 -6.63 18.39 11.41
N GLU A 162 -7.00 19.10 12.48
CA GLU A 162 -7.07 20.56 12.52
C GLU A 162 -5.74 21.20 12.11
N ILE A 163 -4.64 20.79 12.75
CA ILE A 163 -3.31 21.33 12.41
C ILE A 163 -2.87 20.97 10.99
N VAL A 164 -3.17 19.76 10.51
CA VAL A 164 -2.87 19.37 9.12
C VAL A 164 -3.66 20.25 8.14
N GLU A 165 -4.92 20.55 8.44
CA GLU A 165 -5.78 21.38 7.60
C GLU A 165 -5.34 22.85 7.57
N GLU A 166 -4.82 23.37 8.68
CA GLU A 166 -4.26 24.72 8.77
C GLU A 166 -2.94 24.89 8.01
N THR A 167 -2.16 23.82 7.87
CA THR A 167 -0.78 23.90 7.37
C THR A 167 -0.58 23.31 5.98
N VAL A 168 -1.53 22.53 5.46
CA VAL A 168 -1.44 21.97 4.10
C VAL A 168 -1.32 23.10 3.06
N ASP A 169 -0.38 22.95 2.12
CA ASP A 169 -0.32 23.82 0.94
C ASP A 169 -1.50 23.49 0.03
N LYS A 170 -2.39 24.47 -0.17
CA LYS A 170 -3.59 24.31 -0.98
C LYS A 170 -3.35 24.57 -2.47
N GLU A 171 -2.25 25.22 -2.82
CA GLU A 171 -1.87 25.51 -4.20
C GLU A 171 -1.11 24.32 -4.82
N HIS A 172 -0.26 23.65 -4.03
CA HIS A 172 0.58 22.53 -4.49
C HIS A 172 0.43 21.28 -3.58
N PRO A 173 -0.78 20.75 -3.38
CA PRO A 173 -1.02 19.71 -2.39
C PRO A 173 -0.31 18.39 -2.70
N ARG A 174 -0.16 18.02 -3.97
CA ARG A 174 0.57 16.80 -4.38
C ARG A 174 2.02 16.84 -3.91
N GLU A 175 2.75 17.89 -4.31
CA GLU A 175 4.16 18.07 -4.02
C GLU A 175 4.38 18.29 -2.52
N TRP A 176 3.48 19.01 -1.85
CA TRP A 176 3.46 19.14 -0.40
C TRP A 176 3.40 17.78 0.30
N TYR A 177 2.43 16.94 -0.08
CA TYR A 177 2.32 15.61 0.52
C TYR A 177 3.51 14.71 0.18
N TRP A 178 4.07 14.77 -1.03
CA TRP A 178 5.32 14.06 -1.33
C TRP A 178 6.46 14.49 -0.40
N GLY A 179 6.59 15.79 -0.15
CA GLY A 179 7.55 16.36 0.79
C GLY A 179 7.33 15.86 2.22
N ILE A 180 6.09 15.91 2.71
CA ILE A 180 5.71 15.39 4.02
C ILE A 180 6.04 13.89 4.16
N MET A 181 5.77 13.09 3.12
CA MET A 181 6.06 11.66 3.12
C MET A 181 7.56 11.36 3.21
N ASP A 182 8.38 12.08 2.44
CA ASP A 182 9.84 11.93 2.45
C ASP A 182 10.42 12.40 3.79
N TYR A 183 9.94 13.54 4.30
CA TYR A 183 10.38 14.07 5.57
C TYR A 183 10.01 13.16 6.75
N GLY A 184 8.77 12.67 6.80
CA GLY A 184 8.35 11.73 7.84
C GLY A 184 9.12 10.40 7.77
N SER A 185 9.43 9.90 6.57
CA SER A 185 10.29 8.73 6.42
C SER A 185 11.72 8.99 6.90
N TYR A 186 12.26 10.18 6.66
CA TYR A 186 13.57 10.59 7.15
C TYR A 186 13.59 10.66 8.68
N LEU A 187 12.61 11.31 9.30
CA LEU A 187 12.49 11.41 10.77
C LEU A 187 12.50 10.03 11.42
N LYS A 188 11.72 9.08 10.89
CA LYS A 188 11.71 7.68 11.39
C LYS A 188 13.09 7.04 11.34
N ARG A 189 13.90 7.30 10.31
CA ARG A 189 15.28 6.79 10.19
C ARG A 189 16.23 7.45 11.21
N GLN A 190 15.96 8.69 11.61
CA GLN A 190 16.67 9.38 12.69
C GLN A 190 16.23 8.94 14.09
N GLY A 191 15.35 7.94 14.21
CA GLY A 191 14.79 7.51 15.50
C GLY A 191 13.70 8.45 16.03
N VAL A 192 13.24 9.41 15.24
CA VAL A 192 12.17 10.33 15.58
C VAL A 192 10.82 9.71 15.21
N GLY A 193 9.99 9.48 16.23
CA GLY A 193 8.62 9.02 16.05
C GLY A 193 8.11 8.28 17.29
N ARG A 194 7.07 8.80 17.93
CA ARG A 194 6.36 8.15 19.05
C ARG A 194 5.28 7.18 18.57
N ASN A 195 5.55 6.43 17.49
CA ASN A 195 4.53 5.53 16.94
C ASN A 195 4.16 4.44 17.95
N ASP A 196 5.10 4.02 18.81
CA ASP A 196 4.87 3.13 19.95
C ASP A 196 3.81 3.62 20.95
N LYS A 197 3.54 4.94 21.00
CA LYS A 197 2.46 5.51 21.83
C LYS A 197 1.10 5.55 21.13
N SER A 198 1.03 5.31 19.82
CA SER A 198 -0.25 5.21 19.14
C SER A 198 -0.91 3.87 19.46
N HIS A 199 -2.14 3.90 19.97
CA HIS A 199 -2.96 2.70 20.18
C HIS A 199 -3.12 1.84 18.91
N HIS A 200 -2.97 2.45 17.73
CA HIS A 200 -3.09 1.77 16.44
C HIS A 200 -1.77 1.24 15.89
N TYR A 201 -0.63 1.58 16.48
CA TYR A 201 0.66 1.11 15.98
C TYR A 201 0.91 -0.33 16.38
N ARG A 202 1.11 -1.16 15.37
CA ARG A 202 1.61 -2.53 15.54
C ARG A 202 2.92 -2.65 14.78
N LYS A 203 4.01 -2.96 15.50
CA LYS A 203 5.29 -3.25 14.86
C LYS A 203 5.12 -4.46 13.95
N GLN A 204 5.43 -4.29 12.68
CA GLN A 204 5.38 -5.36 11.71
C GLN A 204 6.42 -6.42 12.08
N ALA A 205 5.99 -7.66 12.30
CA ALA A 205 6.89 -8.78 12.52
C ALA A 205 7.78 -9.00 11.28
N ALA A 206 8.98 -9.57 11.47
CA ALA A 206 9.83 -9.97 10.37
C ALA A 206 9.09 -10.95 9.43
N LEU A 207 9.42 -10.90 8.13
CA LEU A 207 8.87 -11.86 7.17
C LEU A 207 9.38 -13.27 7.50
N LYS A 208 10.70 -13.40 7.70
CA LYS A 208 11.36 -14.63 8.09
C LYS A 208 10.78 -15.16 9.40
N GLY A 209 10.40 -16.43 9.40
CA GLY A 209 9.78 -17.08 10.55
C GLY A 209 8.31 -16.69 10.77
N SER A 210 7.60 -16.21 9.74
CA SER A 210 6.17 -15.89 9.84
C SER A 210 5.32 -16.74 8.90
N VAL A 211 4.04 -16.90 9.21
CA VAL A 211 3.06 -17.55 8.32
C VAL A 211 3.04 -16.91 6.92
N ARG A 212 3.35 -15.60 6.82
CA ARG A 212 3.41 -14.87 5.54
C ARG A 212 4.53 -15.37 4.63
N GLU A 213 5.65 -15.83 5.20
CA GLU A 213 6.75 -16.44 4.44
C GLU A 213 6.29 -17.76 3.81
N VAL A 214 5.68 -18.65 4.60
CA VAL A 214 5.16 -19.93 4.13
C VAL A 214 4.08 -19.73 3.06
N ARG A 215 3.16 -18.76 3.26
CA ARG A 215 2.18 -18.38 2.23
C ARG A 215 2.84 -17.92 0.93
N GLY A 216 3.89 -17.11 1.02
CA GLY A 216 4.65 -16.66 -0.14
C GLY A 216 5.34 -17.81 -0.87
N ALA A 217 5.90 -18.78 -0.13
CA ALA A 217 6.50 -19.98 -0.69
C ALA A 217 5.46 -20.84 -1.43
N ILE A 218 4.30 -21.10 -0.82
CA ILE A 218 3.20 -21.84 -1.46
C ILE A 218 2.80 -21.20 -2.79
N LEU A 219 2.51 -19.89 -2.80
CA LEU A 219 2.13 -19.20 -4.03
C LEU A 219 3.25 -19.21 -5.07
N LYS A 220 4.52 -19.13 -4.66
CA LYS A 220 5.67 -19.20 -5.57
C LYS A 220 5.82 -20.58 -6.22
N VAL A 221 5.49 -21.66 -5.51
CA VAL A 221 5.48 -23.02 -6.07
C VAL A 221 4.29 -23.17 -7.02
N LEU A 222 3.09 -22.78 -6.59
CA LEU A 222 1.86 -22.87 -7.38
C LEU A 222 1.87 -22.00 -8.64
N ALA A 223 2.66 -20.93 -8.65
CA ALA A 223 2.93 -20.12 -9.83
C ALA A 223 3.54 -20.92 -10.99
N LYS A 224 4.20 -22.05 -10.73
CA LYS A 224 4.78 -22.91 -11.77
C LYS A 224 3.81 -23.98 -12.24
N SER A 225 3.16 -24.67 -11.30
CA SER A 225 2.22 -25.74 -11.58
C SER A 225 1.37 -26.06 -10.35
N PRO A 226 0.12 -26.52 -10.54
CA PRO A 226 -0.69 -27.08 -9.47
C PRO A 226 -0.02 -28.30 -8.84
N LEU A 227 -0.23 -28.50 -7.54
CA LEU A 227 0.33 -29.62 -6.78
C LEU A 227 -0.65 -30.08 -5.71
N SER A 228 -0.59 -31.36 -5.32
CA SER A 228 -1.31 -31.83 -4.13
C SER A 228 -0.81 -31.13 -2.87
N GLN A 229 -1.63 -31.11 -1.82
CA GLN A 229 -1.25 -30.49 -0.55
C GLN A 229 0.02 -31.13 0.05
N ASP A 230 0.17 -32.45 -0.04
CA ASP A 230 1.36 -33.17 0.43
C ASP A 230 2.62 -32.77 -0.37
N ALA A 231 2.51 -32.69 -1.70
CA ALA A 231 3.63 -32.27 -2.54
C ALA A 231 4.03 -30.82 -2.26
N LEU A 232 3.04 -29.92 -2.08
CA LEU A 232 3.31 -28.53 -1.68
C LEU A 232 4.04 -28.44 -0.35
N ARG A 233 3.65 -29.26 0.63
CA ARG A 233 4.30 -29.26 1.94
C ARG A 233 5.78 -29.62 1.83
N VAL A 234 6.10 -30.64 1.04
CA VAL A 234 7.48 -31.06 0.77
C VAL A 234 8.25 -29.96 0.04
N GLU A 235 7.67 -29.33 -0.98
CA GLU A 235 8.31 -28.26 -1.76
C GLU A 235 8.50 -26.95 -0.97
N THR A 236 7.68 -26.69 0.06
CA THR A 236 7.67 -25.43 0.82
C THR A 236 8.38 -25.52 2.19
N PHE A 237 9.35 -26.43 2.30
CA PHE A 237 10.27 -26.63 3.43
C PHE A 237 9.75 -27.46 4.63
N ASP A 238 8.64 -28.22 4.49
CA ASP A 238 8.02 -29.00 5.57
C ASP A 238 7.90 -28.21 6.89
N ASP A 239 7.15 -27.11 6.81
CA ASP A 239 7.01 -26.13 7.90
C ASP A 239 5.79 -26.41 8.76
N GLU A 240 5.91 -26.33 10.10
CA GLU A 240 4.80 -26.54 11.04
C GLU A 240 3.61 -25.59 10.81
N ARG A 241 3.86 -24.43 10.18
CA ARG A 241 2.85 -23.41 9.89
C ARG A 241 2.14 -23.64 8.55
N PHE A 242 2.49 -24.68 7.81
CA PHE A 242 1.94 -24.97 6.50
C PHE A 242 0.41 -25.05 6.50
N GLU A 243 -0.18 -25.79 7.45
CA GLU A 243 -1.65 -25.94 7.57
C GLU A 243 -2.36 -24.59 7.81
N LEU A 244 -1.75 -23.73 8.63
CA LEU A 244 -2.29 -22.39 8.87
C LEU A 244 -2.14 -21.49 7.63
N ALA A 245 -1.04 -21.64 6.89
CA ALA A 245 -0.77 -20.88 5.67
C ALA A 245 -1.75 -21.27 4.55
N ILE A 246 -1.88 -22.56 4.24
CA ILE A 246 -2.73 -23.06 3.14
C ILE A 246 -4.21 -22.80 3.42
N SER A 247 -4.69 -23.10 4.63
CA SER A 247 -6.08 -22.82 5.01
C SER A 247 -6.40 -21.32 4.92
N GLY A 248 -5.45 -20.45 5.25
CA GLY A 248 -5.58 -19.02 5.06
C GLY A 248 -5.62 -18.60 3.59
N LEU A 249 -4.84 -19.22 2.72
CA LEU A 249 -4.85 -18.91 1.28
C LEU A 249 -6.16 -19.33 0.63
N LEU A 250 -6.70 -20.50 1.00
CA LEU A 250 -8.02 -20.98 0.58
C LEU A 250 -9.13 -20.02 1.05
N ARG A 251 -9.12 -19.63 2.32
CA ARG A 251 -10.10 -18.66 2.87
C ARG A 251 -10.05 -17.30 2.19
N ASP A 252 -8.84 -16.81 1.87
CA ASP A 252 -8.69 -15.55 1.13
C ASP A 252 -9.06 -15.70 -0.37
N GLY A 253 -9.29 -16.92 -0.84
CA GLY A 253 -9.56 -17.26 -2.24
C GLY A 253 -8.41 -16.85 -3.15
N LEU A 254 -7.16 -17.09 -2.70
CA LEU A 254 -5.94 -16.90 -3.49
C LEU A 254 -5.48 -18.21 -4.13
N VAL A 255 -5.94 -19.32 -3.58
CA VAL A 255 -5.78 -20.67 -4.12
C VAL A 255 -7.11 -21.39 -4.04
N VAL A 256 -7.29 -22.41 -4.88
CA VAL A 256 -8.48 -23.28 -4.89
C VAL A 256 -8.06 -24.73 -4.94
N GLU A 257 -8.88 -25.62 -4.39
CA GLU A 257 -8.68 -27.06 -4.51
C GLU A 257 -9.57 -27.61 -5.64
N LYS A 258 -8.96 -28.29 -6.60
CA LYS A 258 -9.63 -28.92 -7.74
C LYS A 258 -8.86 -30.16 -8.17
N ASP A 259 -9.58 -31.26 -8.41
CA ASP A 259 -9.00 -32.52 -8.89
C ASP A 259 -7.86 -33.03 -7.98
N GLN A 260 -8.05 -32.93 -6.65
CA GLN A 260 -7.06 -33.30 -5.61
C GLN A 260 -5.73 -32.52 -5.67
N ALA A 261 -5.70 -31.41 -6.41
CA ALA A 261 -4.58 -30.50 -6.47
C ALA A 261 -5.01 -29.09 -6.02
N ILE A 262 -4.04 -28.35 -5.48
CA ILE A 262 -4.17 -26.93 -5.19
C ILE A 262 -3.70 -26.16 -6.42
N HIS A 263 -4.50 -25.18 -6.83
CA HIS A 263 -4.24 -24.27 -7.95
C HIS A 263 -4.19 -22.84 -7.43
N LEU A 264 -3.49 -21.94 -8.13
CA LEU A 264 -3.77 -20.52 -7.96
C LEU A 264 -5.22 -20.24 -8.39
N ALA A 265 -5.87 -19.29 -7.71
CA ALA A 265 -7.20 -18.85 -8.12
C ALA A 265 -7.10 -18.02 -9.42
N ASP A 266 -8.10 -18.16 -10.29
CA ASP A 266 -8.28 -17.36 -11.52
C ASP A 266 -9.39 -16.32 -11.37
#